data_AF-A0A8H7C9V4-F1
#
_entry.id   AF-A0A8H7C9V4-F1
#
_cell.length_a   1.000
_cell.length_b   1.000
_cell.length_c   1.000
_cell.angle_alpha   90.00
_cell.angle_beta   90.00
_cell.angle_gamma   90.00
#
_symmetry.space_group_name_H-M   'P 1'
#
loop_
_entity.id
_entity.type
_entity.pdbx_description
1 polymer ?
#
loop_
_entity_poly.entity_id
_entity_poly.type
_entity_poly.pdbx_seq_one_letter_code
_entity_poly.pdbx_strand_id
1 'polypeptide(L)'
;MGAVVSWIWTVGKHTDAAELHDSVRVDWMKAGARVERWREEVTLLREEAKRVMRSLVATQRDWTARATRRETNDPALASGLRAYAHRQVDFHRRVAESFWADWSKPAKAAVAEFAAEDAALLQSLLQGVDVEVVEGTKEGVDSTVSGGAGGEAGGEAGENRDVLVGRITRTES
;
A
#
# COMPACT_ATOMS: atom_id res chain seq x y z
N MET A 1 12.63 51.23 9.46
CA MET A 1 11.37 50.71 8.89
C MET A 1 11.08 49.39 9.59
N GLY A 2 10.07 49.33 10.47
CA GLY A 2 9.71 48.10 11.17
C GLY A 2 8.91 47.17 10.26
N ALA A 3 9.32 45.91 10.16
CA ALA A 3 8.59 44.91 9.37
C ALA A 3 7.23 44.63 10.01
N VAL A 4 6.15 44.87 9.27
CA VAL A 4 4.79 44.48 9.68
C VAL A 4 4.68 42.97 9.47
N VAL A 5 4.47 42.24 10.56
CA VAL A 5 4.21 40.79 10.50
C VAL A 5 2.91 40.57 9.75
N SER A 6 2.94 39.69 8.75
CA SER A 6 1.77 39.37 7.94
C SER A 6 0.60 38.93 8.83
N TRP A 7 -0.61 39.41 8.51
CA TRP A 7 -1.84 39.17 9.28
C TRP A 7 -2.14 37.67 9.50
N ILE A 8 -1.62 36.80 8.62
CA ILE A 8 -1.78 35.35 8.72
C ILE A 8 -0.99 34.75 9.90
N TRP A 9 0.05 35.45 10.38
CA TRP A 9 0.85 35.10 11.55
C TRP A 9 0.38 35.81 12.82
N THR A 10 -0.66 36.64 12.74
CA THR A 10 -1.31 37.29 13.89
C THR A 10 -2.54 36.49 14.37
N VAL A 11 -2.95 35.46 13.62
CA VAL A 11 -4.08 34.58 13.95
C VAL A 11 -3.69 33.68 15.11
N GLY A 12 -4.26 33.90 16.29
CA GLY A 12 -4.04 33.07 17.50
C GLY A 12 -3.65 33.83 18.76
N LYS A 13 -3.34 35.13 18.69
CA LYS A 13 -3.34 36.01 19.87
C LYS A 13 -4.78 36.37 20.22
N HIS A 14 -5.52 35.41 20.78
CA HIS A 14 -6.85 35.67 21.34
C HIS A 14 -6.67 36.54 22.58
N THR A 15 -6.93 37.84 22.44
CA THR A 15 -6.82 38.81 23.54
C THR A 15 -8.12 38.93 24.33
N ASP A 16 -9.23 38.42 23.78
CA ASP A 16 -10.56 38.42 24.40
C ASP A 16 -11.17 37.00 24.42
N ALA A 17 -11.93 36.70 25.47
CA ALA A 17 -12.59 35.41 25.66
C ALA A 17 -13.60 35.10 24.54
N ALA A 18 -14.24 36.14 23.97
CA ALA A 18 -15.15 35.99 22.83
C ALA A 18 -14.44 35.42 21.58
N GLU A 19 -13.23 35.89 21.27
CA GLU A 19 -12.44 35.43 20.12
C GLU A 19 -11.95 33.99 20.30
N LEU A 20 -11.63 33.59 21.53
CA LEU A 20 -11.29 32.20 21.86
C LEU A 20 -12.50 31.26 21.70
N HIS A 21 -13.69 31.71 22.10
CA HIS A 21 -14.91 30.93 21.89
C HIS A 21 -15.23 30.75 20.39
N ASP A 22 -15.01 31.79 19.58
CA ASP A 22 -15.22 31.69 18.14
C ASP A 22 -14.18 30.81 17.45
N SER A 23 -12.91 30.83 17.88
CA SER A 23 -11.90 29.91 17.35
C SER A 23 -12.21 28.45 17.68
N VAL A 24 -12.65 28.16 18.91
CA VAL A 24 -13.10 26.81 19.30
C VAL A 24 -14.33 26.37 18.48
N ARG A 25 -15.30 27.26 18.23
CA ARG A 25 -16.46 26.96 17.36
C ARG A 25 -16.02 26.64 15.94
N VAL A 26 -15.11 27.44 15.38
CA VAL A 26 -14.56 27.22 14.04
C VAL A 26 -13.85 25.87 13.98
N ASP A 27 -13.03 25.53 14.97
CA ASP A 27 -12.31 24.25 15.01
C ASP A 27 -13.25 23.07 15.21
N TRP A 28 -14.31 23.23 16.01
CA TRP A 28 -15.36 22.23 16.14
C TRP A 28 -16.12 22.01 14.82
N MET A 29 -16.46 23.09 14.10
CA MET A 29 -17.09 23.01 12.79
C MET A 29 -16.16 22.35 11.75
N LYS A 30 -14.86 22.66 11.76
CA LYS A 30 -13.86 21.98 10.90
C LYS A 30 -13.76 20.49 11.22
N ALA A 31 -13.74 20.13 12.50
CA ALA A 31 -13.72 18.73 12.92
C ALA A 31 -15.00 18.00 12.47
N GLY A 32 -16.16 18.64 12.62
CA GLY A 32 -17.44 18.13 12.12
C GLY A 32 -17.45 17.92 10.61
N ALA A 33 -17.00 18.91 9.84
CA ALA A 33 -16.89 18.81 8.38
C ALA A 33 -15.92 17.69 7.94
N ARG A 34 -14.83 17.48 8.69
CA ARG A 34 -13.90 16.36 8.45
C ARG A 34 -14.60 15.02 8.72
N VAL A 35 -15.30 14.87 9.84
CA VAL A 35 -16.04 13.63 10.13
C VAL A 35 -17.07 13.32 9.03
N GLU A 36 -17.79 14.34 8.56
CA GLU A 36 -18.78 14.15 7.49
C GLU A 36 -18.12 13.73 6.17
N ARG A 37 -17.03 14.39 5.77
CA ARG A 37 -16.24 13.98 4.60
C ARG A 37 -15.75 12.54 4.72
N TRP A 38 -15.23 12.15 5.88
CA TRP A 38 -14.74 10.79 6.10
C TRP A 38 -15.86 9.75 5.96
N ARG A 39 -17.08 10.07 6.39
CA ARG A 39 -18.25 9.18 6.20
C ARG A 39 -18.62 9.04 4.73
N GLU A 40 -18.57 10.14 3.97
CA GLU A 40 -18.77 10.13 2.53
C GLU A 40 -17.71 9.26 1.84
N GLU A 41 -16.43 9.47 2.16
CA GLU A 41 -15.31 8.71 1.61
C GLU A 41 -15.45 7.20 1.88
N VAL A 42 -15.82 6.80 3.10
CA VAL A 42 -16.08 5.39 3.42
C VAL A 42 -17.22 4.81 2.58
N THR A 43 -18.26 5.60 2.32
CA THR A 43 -19.39 5.18 1.48
C THR A 43 -18.96 5.04 0.02
N LEU A 44 -18.20 5.99 -0.51
CA LEU A 44 -17.65 5.96 -1.86
C LEU A 44 -16.71 4.76 -2.06
N LEU A 45 -15.80 4.51 -1.11
CA LEU A 45 -14.87 3.39 -1.17
C LEU A 45 -15.61 2.03 -1.18
N ARG A 46 -16.70 1.90 -0.41
CA ARG A 46 -17.55 0.69 -0.45
C ARG A 46 -18.20 0.50 -1.80
N GLU A 47 -18.69 1.56 -2.42
CA GLU A 47 -19.28 1.49 -3.76
C GLU A 47 -18.23 1.18 -4.82
N GLU A 48 -17.02 1.73 -4.71
CA GLU A 48 -15.93 1.46 -5.63
C GLU A 48 -15.48 -0.01 -5.55
N ALA A 49 -15.34 -0.56 -4.34
CA ALA A 49 -15.06 -2.00 -4.18
C ALA A 49 -16.12 -2.88 -4.85
N LYS A 50 -17.41 -2.52 -4.73
CA LYS A 50 -18.50 -3.22 -5.45
C LYS A 50 -18.37 -3.06 -6.97
N ARG A 51 -17.98 -1.89 -7.47
CA ARG A 51 -17.76 -1.63 -8.91
C ARG A 51 -16.61 -2.47 -9.45
N VAL A 52 -15.48 -2.53 -8.73
CA VAL A 52 -14.33 -3.38 -9.07
C VAL A 52 -14.74 -4.85 -9.15
N MET A 53 -15.47 -5.36 -8.15
CA MET A 53 -15.94 -6.74 -8.19
C MET A 53 -16.87 -7.01 -9.39
N ARG A 54 -17.80 -6.10 -9.67
CA ARG A 54 -18.69 -6.22 -10.85
C ARG A 54 -17.91 -6.20 -12.17
N SER A 55 -16.88 -5.36 -12.29
CA SER A 55 -16.07 -5.29 -13.51
C SER A 55 -15.29 -6.58 -13.72
N LEU A 56 -14.66 -7.14 -12.68
CA LEU A 56 -13.95 -8.41 -12.78
C LEU A 56 -14.87 -9.57 -13.20
N VAL A 57 -16.06 -9.67 -12.61
CA VAL A 57 -17.05 -10.69 -13.00
C VAL A 57 -17.54 -10.47 -14.44
N ALA A 58 -17.76 -9.23 -14.85
CA ALA A 58 -18.14 -8.92 -16.23
C ALA A 58 -17.03 -9.32 -17.22
N THR A 59 -15.77 -9.05 -16.89
CA THR A 59 -14.62 -9.45 -17.71
C THR A 59 -14.48 -10.97 -17.81
N GLN A 60 -14.69 -11.71 -16.70
CA GLN A 60 -14.73 -13.18 -16.73
C GLN A 60 -15.83 -13.70 -17.67
N ARG A 61 -17.03 -13.11 -17.62
CA ARG A 61 -18.14 -13.48 -18.52
C ARG A 61 -17.80 -13.21 -19.99
N ASP A 62 -17.19 -12.07 -20.28
CA ASP A 62 -16.75 -11.73 -21.64
C ASP A 62 -15.70 -12.73 -22.16
N TRP A 63 -14.68 -13.07 -21.36
CA TRP A 63 -13.72 -14.10 -21.74
C TRP A 63 -14.34 -15.48 -21.91
N THR A 64 -15.30 -15.85 -21.06
CA THR A 64 -16.04 -17.11 -21.20
C THR A 64 -16.81 -17.15 -22.53
N ALA A 65 -17.47 -16.06 -22.90
CA ALA A 65 -18.14 -15.95 -24.19
C ALA A 65 -17.16 -15.99 -25.37
N ARG A 66 -15.97 -15.37 -25.23
CA ARG A 66 -14.92 -15.38 -26.26
C ARG A 66 -14.37 -16.77 -26.55
N ALA A 67 -14.44 -17.70 -25.59
CA ALA A 67 -13.98 -19.08 -25.79
C ALA A 67 -14.69 -19.78 -26.95
N THR A 68 -15.95 -19.42 -27.23
CA THR A 68 -16.76 -20.02 -28.31
C THR A 68 -17.13 -19.04 -29.41
N ARG A 69 -16.79 -17.75 -29.28
CA ARG A 69 -17.22 -16.70 -30.22
C ARG A 69 -16.54 -16.76 -31.58
N ARG A 70 -15.29 -17.23 -31.66
CA ARG A 70 -14.53 -17.30 -32.92
C ARG A 70 -14.49 -18.73 -33.41
N GLU A 71 -15.17 -18.99 -34.52
CA GLU A 71 -15.06 -20.25 -35.24
C GLU A 71 -13.81 -20.21 -36.14
N THR A 72 -13.00 -21.28 -36.08
CA THR A 72 -11.80 -21.43 -36.90
C THR A 72 -11.79 -22.82 -37.51
N ASN A 73 -11.42 -22.90 -38.79
CA ASN A 73 -11.31 -24.19 -39.50
C ASN A 73 -10.12 -25.03 -39.02
N ASP A 74 -9.15 -24.41 -38.35
CA ASP A 74 -8.02 -25.09 -37.72
C ASP A 74 -8.38 -25.55 -36.29
N PRO A 75 -8.40 -26.88 -36.03
CA PRO A 75 -8.74 -27.41 -34.71
C PRO A 75 -7.68 -27.10 -33.63
N ALA A 76 -6.40 -26.99 -34.00
CA ALA A 76 -5.34 -26.67 -33.05
C ALA A 76 -5.49 -25.23 -32.56
N LEU A 77 -5.74 -24.30 -33.48
CA LEU A 77 -6.02 -22.90 -33.15
C LEU A 77 -7.30 -22.77 -32.31
N ALA A 78 -8.37 -23.50 -32.65
CA ALA A 78 -9.61 -23.49 -31.87
C ALA A 78 -9.42 -23.96 -30.43
N SER A 79 -8.57 -24.98 -30.22
CA SER A 79 -8.20 -25.47 -28.90
C SER A 79 -7.38 -24.43 -28.13
N GLY A 80 -6.38 -23.82 -28.77
CA GLY A 80 -5.54 -22.79 -28.16
C GLY A 80 -6.32 -21.54 -27.73
N LEU A 81 -7.25 -21.07 -28.56
CA LEU A 81 -8.13 -19.93 -28.23
C LEU A 81 -9.00 -20.22 -27.01
N ARG A 82 -9.59 -21.43 -26.94
CA ARG A 82 -10.38 -21.87 -25.78
C ARG A 82 -9.53 -21.95 -24.52
N ALA A 83 -8.37 -22.61 -24.61
CA ALA A 83 -7.44 -22.75 -23.48
C ALA A 83 -7.00 -21.37 -22.96
N TYR A 84 -6.68 -20.43 -23.85
CA TYR A 84 -6.31 -19.08 -23.48
C TYR A 84 -7.47 -18.32 -22.82
N ALA A 85 -8.67 -18.39 -23.38
CA ALA A 85 -9.85 -17.75 -22.82
C ALA A 85 -10.14 -18.28 -21.39
N HIS A 86 -10.08 -19.58 -21.17
CA HIS A 86 -10.22 -20.17 -19.83
C HIS A 86 -9.12 -19.73 -18.87
N ARG A 87 -7.87 -19.65 -19.34
CA ARG A 87 -6.77 -19.10 -18.53
C ARG A 87 -7.03 -17.66 -18.09
N GLN A 88 -7.61 -16.82 -18.95
CA GLN A 88 -7.98 -15.45 -18.62
C GLN A 88 -9.12 -15.39 -17.59
N VAL A 89 -10.13 -16.25 -17.74
CA VAL A 89 -11.21 -16.38 -16.74
C VAL A 89 -10.62 -16.74 -15.37
N ASP A 90 -9.77 -17.76 -15.30
CA ASP A 90 -9.12 -18.18 -14.05
C ASP A 90 -8.23 -17.09 -13.45
N PHE A 91 -7.52 -16.33 -14.29
CA PHE A 91 -6.72 -15.20 -13.84
C PHE A 91 -7.59 -14.13 -13.17
N HIS A 92 -8.64 -13.66 -13.84
CA HIS A 92 -9.54 -12.66 -13.27
C HIS A 92 -10.31 -13.19 -12.06
N ARG A 93 -10.59 -14.49 -11.98
CA ARG A 93 -11.16 -15.13 -10.79
C ARG A 93 -10.21 -14.99 -9.60
N ARG A 94 -8.94 -15.36 -9.76
CA ARG A 94 -7.93 -15.24 -8.68
C ARG A 94 -7.75 -13.80 -8.20
N VAL A 95 -7.74 -12.84 -9.13
CA VAL A 95 -7.65 -11.41 -8.77
C VAL A 95 -8.88 -10.97 -7.96
N ALA A 96 -10.07 -11.43 -8.31
CA ALA A 96 -11.28 -11.12 -7.55
C ALA A 96 -11.27 -11.76 -6.16
N GLU A 97 -10.81 -13.01 -6.06
CA GLU A 97 -10.65 -13.73 -4.79
C GLU A 97 -9.63 -13.02 -3.88
N SER A 98 -8.46 -12.65 -4.39
CA SER A 98 -7.44 -11.95 -3.60
C SER A 98 -7.92 -10.57 -3.16
N PHE A 99 -8.51 -9.79 -4.08
CA PHE A 99 -9.07 -8.48 -3.76
C PHE A 99 -10.14 -8.58 -2.67
N TRP A 100 -11.05 -9.55 -2.76
CA TRP A 100 -12.08 -9.74 -1.75
C TRP A 100 -11.51 -10.20 -0.40
N ALA A 101 -10.52 -11.10 -0.42
CA ALA A 101 -9.83 -11.54 0.79
C ALA A 101 -9.20 -10.36 1.54
N ASP A 102 -8.55 -9.44 0.80
CA ASP A 102 -7.98 -8.23 1.38
C ASP A 102 -9.05 -7.23 1.83
N TRP A 103 -10.07 -6.99 1.01
CA TRP A 103 -11.14 -6.04 1.30
C TRP A 103 -12.02 -6.45 2.48
N SER A 104 -12.20 -7.76 2.71
CA SER A 104 -13.03 -8.29 3.79
C SER A 104 -12.34 -8.33 5.16
N LYS A 105 -11.06 -7.95 5.24
CA LYS A 105 -10.34 -7.81 6.51
C LYS A 105 -11.07 -6.81 7.41
N PRO A 106 -11.31 -7.12 8.69
CA PRO A 106 -12.02 -6.22 9.58
C PRO A 106 -11.19 -4.96 9.80
N ALA A 107 -11.80 -3.79 9.62
CA ALA A 107 -11.13 -2.49 9.73
C ALA A 107 -10.37 -2.32 11.05
N LYS A 108 -10.90 -2.85 12.17
CA LYS A 108 -10.20 -2.83 13.47
C LYS A 108 -8.86 -3.57 13.42
N ALA A 109 -8.80 -4.73 12.76
CA ALA A 109 -7.56 -5.49 12.65
C ALA A 109 -6.58 -4.79 11.71
N ALA A 110 -7.06 -4.31 10.55
CA ALA A 110 -6.23 -3.55 9.62
C ALA A 110 -5.64 -2.29 10.30
N VAL A 111 -6.46 -1.50 11.00
CA VAL A 111 -6.01 -0.32 11.75
C VAL A 111 -5.04 -0.70 12.88
N ALA A 112 -5.25 -1.83 13.57
CA ALA A 112 -4.33 -2.27 14.62
C ALA A 112 -2.96 -2.70 14.07
N GLU A 113 -2.92 -3.32 12.90
CA GLU A 113 -1.68 -3.68 12.19
C GLU A 113 -0.89 -2.43 11.80
N PHE A 114 -1.54 -1.47 11.12
CA PHE A 114 -0.92 -0.18 10.79
C PHE A 114 -0.46 0.59 12.04
N ALA A 115 -1.31 0.64 13.07
CA ALA A 115 -0.95 1.32 14.32
C ALA A 115 0.25 0.68 15.01
N ALA A 116 0.46 -0.63 14.87
CA ALA A 116 1.62 -1.32 15.42
C ALA A 116 2.91 -1.00 14.65
N GLU A 117 2.83 -0.88 13.32
CA GLU A 117 3.95 -0.43 12.47
C GLU A 117 4.36 1.01 12.83
N ASP A 118 3.38 1.92 12.88
CA ASP A 118 3.60 3.31 13.26
C ASP A 118 4.06 3.45 14.71
N ALA A 119 3.59 2.58 15.62
CA ALA A 119 4.01 2.63 17.03
C ALA A 119 5.52 2.46 17.18
N ALA A 120 6.17 1.63 16.36
CA ALA A 120 7.63 1.47 16.40
C ALA A 120 8.35 2.76 15.96
N LEU A 121 7.86 3.41 14.89
CA LEU A 121 8.38 4.70 14.40
C LEU A 121 8.09 5.84 15.39
N LEU A 122 6.91 5.88 15.98
CA LEU A 122 6.55 6.86 17.00
C LEU A 122 7.37 6.67 18.27
N GLN A 123 7.65 5.42 18.65
CA GLN A 123 8.46 5.09 19.81
C GLN A 123 9.93 5.48 19.61
N SER A 124 10.49 5.34 18.41
CA SER A 124 11.85 5.84 18.11
C SER A 124 11.91 7.38 18.10
N LEU A 125 10.91 8.06 17.51
CA LEU A 125 10.81 9.53 17.54
C LEU A 125 10.64 10.06 18.97
N LEU A 126 9.82 9.42 19.79
CA LEU A 126 9.62 9.77 21.21
C LEU A 126 10.89 9.58 22.05
N GLN A 127 11.75 8.64 21.67
CA GLN A 127 13.03 8.41 22.33
C GLN A 127 14.12 9.40 21.90
N GLY A 128 13.83 10.33 20.98
CA GLY A 128 14.76 11.37 20.56
C GLY A 128 15.96 10.85 19.76
N VAL A 129 15.84 9.67 19.14
CA VAL A 129 16.84 9.15 18.22
C VAL A 129 16.56 9.75 16.85
N ASP A 130 17.47 10.60 16.37
CA ASP A 130 17.40 11.13 15.01
C ASP A 130 17.43 9.96 14.01
N VAL A 131 16.34 9.78 13.25
CA VAL A 131 16.33 8.85 12.12
C VAL A 131 17.13 9.50 11.00
N GLU A 132 18.43 9.19 10.92
CA GLU A 132 19.21 9.57 9.75
C GLU A 132 18.68 8.81 8.52
N VAL A 133 18.01 9.55 7.64
CA VAL A 133 17.66 9.08 6.29
C VAL A 133 18.95 9.00 5.49
N VAL A 134 19.58 7.81 5.46
CA VAL A 134 20.72 7.57 4.59
C VAL A 134 20.19 7.36 3.17
N GLU A 135 20.31 8.39 2.32
CA GLU A 135 20.18 8.25 0.88
C GLU A 135 21.16 7.16 0.42
N GLY A 136 20.62 6.08 -0.13
CA GLY A 136 21.41 4.92 -0.55
C GLY A 136 22.47 5.29 -1.58
N THR A 137 23.74 5.23 -1.18
CA THR A 137 24.87 5.26 -2.10
C THR A 137 24.81 4.01 -2.97
N LYS A 138 24.50 4.19 -4.26
CA LYS A 138 24.69 3.13 -5.25
C LYS A 138 26.17 3.01 -5.55
N GLU A 139 26.87 2.13 -4.86
CA GLU A 139 28.14 1.59 -5.37
C GLU A 139 27.88 0.25 -6.04
N GLY A 140 27.86 0.28 -7.37
CA GLY A 140 27.93 -0.90 -8.23
C GLY A 140 29.28 -0.89 -8.95
N VAL A 141 30.23 -1.59 -8.35
CA VAL A 141 31.58 -1.88 -8.84
C VAL A 141 31.55 -2.78 -10.07
N ASP A 142 32.53 -2.52 -10.92
CA ASP A 142 32.99 -3.21 -12.13
C ASP A 142 32.97 -4.75 -12.07
N SER A 143 32.54 -5.39 -13.15
CA SER A 143 32.55 -6.86 -13.32
C SER A 143 33.47 -7.25 -14.47
N THR A 144 34.68 -7.72 -14.13
CA THR A 144 35.55 -8.49 -15.05
C THR A 144 35.36 -9.99 -14.81
N VAL A 145 35.28 -10.72 -15.93
CA VAL A 145 35.00 -12.16 -16.12
C VAL A 145 36.15 -13.10 -15.73
N SER A 146 35.82 -14.30 -15.24
CA SER A 146 36.50 -15.62 -15.45
C SER A 146 36.00 -16.59 -14.35
N GLY A 147 35.46 -17.81 -14.53
CA GLY A 147 35.77 -18.91 -15.44
C GLY A 147 36.31 -20.10 -14.62
N GLY A 148 35.62 -21.26 -14.57
CA GLY A 148 36.21 -22.52 -14.03
C GLY A 148 35.24 -23.54 -13.39
N ALA A 149 35.44 -24.82 -13.70
CA ALA A 149 34.53 -25.97 -13.55
C ALA A 149 34.54 -26.73 -12.19
N GLY A 150 33.47 -27.52 -11.96
CA GLY A 150 33.54 -28.90 -11.44
C GLY A 150 33.06 -29.19 -10.00
N GLY A 151 32.21 -30.21 -9.83
CA GLY A 151 32.10 -30.99 -8.57
C GLY A 151 30.68 -31.26 -8.04
N GLU A 152 30.33 -32.55 -7.93
CA GLU A 152 29.08 -33.13 -7.39
C GLU A 152 28.97 -33.08 -5.85
N ALA A 153 27.73 -33.24 -5.35
CA ALA A 153 27.28 -33.97 -4.14
C ALA A 153 26.33 -33.17 -3.22
N GLY A 154 25.27 -33.85 -2.76
CA GLY A 154 24.07 -33.28 -2.14
C GLY A 154 24.14 -32.98 -0.63
N GLY A 155 23.04 -32.42 -0.13
CA GLY A 155 22.80 -32.15 1.30
C GLY A 155 21.56 -31.29 1.51
N GLU A 156 20.71 -31.68 2.45
CA GLU A 156 19.40 -31.14 2.79
C GLU A 156 19.36 -29.70 3.35
N ALA A 157 18.16 -29.13 3.26
CA ALA A 157 17.50 -28.23 4.22
C ALA A 157 18.13 -26.87 4.56
N GLY A 158 17.33 -25.82 4.36
CA GLY A 158 17.54 -24.53 5.02
C GLY A 158 17.01 -23.36 4.21
N GLU A 159 15.74 -23.02 4.42
CA GLU A 159 15.14 -21.75 4.03
C GLU A 159 15.93 -20.60 4.69
N ASN A 160 16.89 -20.03 3.96
CA ASN A 160 17.68 -18.90 4.45
C ASN A 160 16.95 -17.61 4.06
N ARG A 161 16.03 -17.18 4.93
CA ARG A 161 15.50 -15.82 4.90
C ARG A 161 16.61 -14.90 5.43
N ASP A 162 17.13 -14.04 4.56
CA ASP A 162 17.95 -12.91 4.95
C ASP A 162 17.13 -11.99 5.86
N VAL A 163 17.17 -12.27 7.17
CA VAL A 163 16.77 -11.34 8.22
C VAL A 163 17.97 -10.43 8.41
N LEU A 164 17.79 -9.14 8.09
CA LEU A 164 18.73 -8.09 8.43
C LEU A 164 18.81 -7.98 9.97
N VAL A 165 19.68 -8.77 10.58
CA VAL A 165 20.04 -8.61 11.99
C VAL A 165 21.10 -7.53 12.07
N GLY A 166 20.67 -6.28 12.25
CA GLY A 166 21.54 -5.17 12.58
C GLY A 166 22.28 -5.47 13.87
N ARG A 167 23.60 -5.66 13.77
CA ARG A 167 24.47 -5.95 14.91
C ARG A 167 24.68 -4.67 15.71
N ILE A 168 24.22 -4.65 16.96
CA ILE A 168 24.42 -3.56 17.91
C ILE A 168 25.85 -3.65 18.44
N THR A 169 26.72 -2.69 18.11
CA THR A 169 27.98 -2.47 18.84
C THR A 169 27.83 -1.23 19.71
N ARG A 170 27.84 -1.42 21.03
CA ARG A 170 27.87 -0.36 22.04
C ARG A 170 29.26 0.28 22.05
N THR A 171 29.35 1.58 21.81
CA THR A 171 30.53 2.37 22.17
C THR A 171 30.25 3.05 23.51
N GLU A 172 31.05 2.75 24.53
CA GLU A 172 31.04 3.44 25.81
C GLU A 172 31.90 4.73 25.74
N SER A 173 31.34 5.84 26.22
CA SER A 173 32.02 6.86 27.04
C SER A 173 30.99 7.66 27.80
#